data_AF-A0A382CCZ2-F1
#
_entry.id   AF-A0A382CCZ2-F1
#
_cell.length_a   1.000
_cell.length_b   1.000
_cell.length_c   1.000
_cell.angle_alpha   90.00
_cell.angle_beta   90.00
_cell.angle_gamma   90.00
#
_symmetry.space_group_name_H-M   'P 1'
#
loop_
_entity.id
_entity.type
_entity.pdbx_description
1 polymer ?
#
loop_
_entity_poly.entity_id
_entity_poly.type
_entity_poly.pdbx_seq_one_letter_code
_entity_poly.pdbx_strand_id
1 'polypeptide(L)' 'IKKISLETGTGNFFGPARKLFHKCGFKPCKPFAQYKKDLDACYMSLLISN' A
#
# COMPACT_ATOMS: atom_id res chain seq x y z
N ILE A 1 -10.35 14.83 1.48
CA ILE A 1 -9.56 13.60 1.73
C ILE A 1 -8.08 13.96 1.55
N LYS A 2 -7.20 13.71 2.53
CA LYS A 2 -5.77 14.12 2.45
C LYS A 2 -4.80 12.97 2.11
N LYS A 3 -5.22 11.72 2.30
CA LYS A 3 -4.39 10.53 2.13
C LYS A 3 -5.26 9.33 1.75
N ILE A 4 -4.79 8.54 0.79
CA ILE A 4 -5.33 7.21 0.47
C ILE A 4 -4.33 6.18 0.97
N SER A 5 -4.81 5.17 1.70
CA SER A 5 -3.99 4.03 2.11
C SER A 5 -4.64 2.75 1.61
N LEU A 6 -3.83 1.81 1.14
CA LEU A 6 -4.29 0.51 0.63
C LEU A 6 -3.33 -0.59 1.09
N GLU A 7 -3.87 -1.79 1.18
CA GLU A 7 -3.11 -3.01 1.37
C GLU A 7 -3.00 -3.73 0.03
N THR A 8 -1.78 -4.10 -0.34
CA THR A 8 -1.55 -5.13 -1.34
C THR A 8 -1.34 -6.44 -0.59
N GLY A 9 -2.17 -7.43 -0.89
CA GLY A 9 -2.15 -8.72 -0.19
C GLY A 9 -0.80 -9.44 -0.26
N THR A 10 -0.77 -10.61 0.36
CA THR A 10 0.47 -11.36 0.59
C THR A 10 0.96 -12.12 -0.66
N GLY A 11 2.27 -12.28 -0.78
CA GLY A 11 2.90 -13.11 -1.81
C GLY A 11 3.19 -12.43 -3.16
N ASN A 12 3.74 -13.21 -4.09
CA ASN A 12 4.21 -12.74 -5.40
C ASN A 12 3.09 -12.42 -6.40
N PHE A 13 1.88 -12.92 -6.17
CA PHE A 13 0.71 -12.66 -7.01
C PHE A 13 0.39 -11.15 -7.12
N PHE A 14 0.60 -10.40 -6.03
CA PHE A 14 0.37 -8.95 -6.00
C PHE A 14 1.58 -8.13 -6.47
N GLY A 15 2.64 -8.76 -6.98
CA GLY A 15 3.82 -8.07 -7.52
C GLY A 15 3.49 -7.03 -8.60
N PRO A 16 2.64 -7.34 -9.60
CA PRO A 16 2.18 -6.37 -10.59
C PRO A 16 1.39 -5.21 -9.98
N ALA A 17 0.52 -5.48 -9.00
CA ALA A 17 -0.26 -4.46 -8.33
C ALA A 17 0.64 -3.49 -7.54
N ARG A 18 1.61 -4.02 -6.78
CA ARG A 18 2.62 -3.19 -6.07
C ARG A 18 3.39 -2.28 -7.04
N LYS A 19 3.81 -2.81 -8.19
CA LYS A 19 4.48 -2.02 -9.24
C LYS A 19 3.57 -0.93 -9.80
N LEU A 20 2.31 -1.22 -10.05
CA LEU A 20 1.32 -0.25 -10.52
C LEU A 20 1.14 0.88 -9.50
N PHE A 21 0.87 0.56 -8.24
CA PHE A 21 0.69 1.57 -7.20
C PHE A 21 1.95 2.40 -6.98
N HIS A 22 3.13 1.79 -7.03
CA HIS A 22 4.39 2.52 -6.98
C HIS A 22 4.52 3.53 -8.13
N LYS A 23 4.15 3.15 -9.36
CA LYS A 23 4.11 4.06 -10.51
C LYS A 23 3.06 5.17 -10.36
N CYS A 24 1.94 4.90 -9.71
CA CYS A 24 0.93 5.90 -9.38
C CYS A 24 1.35 6.85 -8.24
N GLY A 25 2.57 6.71 -7.69
CA GLY A 25 3.09 7.57 -6.63
C GLY A 25 2.77 7.10 -5.21
N PHE A 26 2.18 5.90 -5.03
CA PHE A 26 2.01 5.32 -3.71
C PHE A 26 3.37 4.94 -3.12
N LYS A 27 3.53 5.22 -1.83
CA LYS A 27 4.75 4.92 -1.06
C LYS A 27 4.46 3.86 -0.01
N PRO A 28 5.38 2.91 0.26
CA PRO A 28 5.24 1.95 1.35
C PRO A 28 4.95 2.65 2.68
N CYS A 29 4.03 2.13 3.47
CA CYS A 29 3.70 2.67 4.79
C CYS A 29 3.55 1.56 5.84
N LYS A 30 3.47 1.97 7.11
CA LYS A 30 3.09 1.04 8.18
C LYS A 30 1.63 0.57 7.97
N PRO A 31 1.25 -0.61 8.49
CA PRO A 31 -0.15 -1.00 8.54
C PRO A 31 -0.99 0.10 9.19
N PHE A 32 -2.21 0.24 8.71
CA PHE A 32 -3.19 1.19 9.20
C PHE A 32 -4.36 0.44 9.87
N ALA A 33 -5.18 1.14 10.63
CA ALA A 33 -6.31 0.57 11.36
C ALA A 33 -5.90 -0.63 12.26
N GLN A 34 -6.59 -1.77 12.13
CA GLN A 34 -6.39 -2.97 12.95
C GLN A 34 -5.58 -4.07 12.25
N TYR A 35 -4.99 -3.78 11.09
CA TYR A 35 -4.16 -4.74 10.39
C TYR A 35 -2.88 -5.04 11.20
N LYS A 36 -2.69 -6.30 11.58
CA LYS A 36 -1.41 -6.74 12.15
C LYS A 36 -0.34 -6.67 11.06
N LYS A 37 0.88 -6.29 11.43
CA LYS A 37 2.04 -6.43 10.55
C LYS A 37 2.19 -7.90 10.20
N ASP A 38 1.66 -8.29 9.05
CA ASP A 38 2.01 -9.54 8.42
C ASP A 38 3.32 -9.32 7.67
N LEU A 39 4.22 -10.31 7.73
CA LEU A 39 5.53 -10.23 7.09
C LEU A 39 5.41 -10.16 5.57
N ASP A 40 4.34 -10.74 5.03
CA ASP A 40 4.08 -10.78 3.59
C ASP A 40 3.13 -9.68 3.09
N ALA A 41 2.45 -8.96 3.99
CA ALA A 41 1.48 -7.93 3.60
C ALA A 41 2.19 -6.60 3.33
N CYS A 42 1.90 -5.98 2.18
CA CYS A 42 2.54 -4.74 1.79
C CYS A 42 1.53 -3.60 1.78
N TYR A 43 1.69 -2.65 2.69
CA TYR A 43 0.83 -1.49 2.83
C TYR A 43 1.44 -0.30 2.08
N MET A 44 0.63 0.43 1.34
CA MET A 44 1.05 1.61 0.61
C MET A 44 0.10 2.77 0.84
N SER A 45 0.61 3.99 0.71
CA SER A 45 -0.21 5.19 0.82
C SER A 45 0.22 6.30 -0.13
N LEU A 46 -0.76 7.08 -0.57
CA LEU A 46 -0.61 8.24 -1.43
C LEU A 46 -1.17 9.46 -0.71
N LEU A 47 -0.39 10.53 -0.62
CA LEU A 47 -0.88 11.83 -0.19
C LEU A 47 -1.57 12.50 -1.38
N ILE A 48 -2.82 12.90 -1.20
CA ILE A 48 -3.51 13.71 -2.21
C ILE A 48 -3.24 15.17 -1.86
N SER A 49 -2.39 15.80 -2.64
CA SER A 49 -2.25 17.26 -2.63
C SER A 49 -3.33 17.84 -3.54
N ASN A 50 -4.13 18.77 -3.00
CA ASN A 50 -5.17 19.50 -3.72
C ASN A 50 -4.57 20.71 -4.46
#